data_AF-A0A7J8XES8-F1
#
_entry.id   AF-A0A7J8XES8-F1
#
_cell.length_a   1.000
_cell.length_b   1.000
_cell.length_c   1.000
_cell.angle_alpha   90.00
_cell.angle_beta   90.00
_cell.angle_gamma   90.00
#
_symmetry.space_group_name_H-M   'P 1'
#
loop_
_entity.id
_entity.type
_entity.pdbx_description
1 polymer ?
#
loop_
_entity_poly.entity_id
_entity_poly.type
_entity_poly.pdbx_seq_one_letter_code
_entity_poly.pdbx_strand_id
1 'polypeptide(L)' 'MKGMVDSFNVSVAAGIVMHHAVCDRTVRLGCHGDLNEDESQILLAEFLLRHNNSSISIANEYAKRKAHMPLIPRL' A
#
# COMPACT_ATOMS: atom_id res chain seq x y z
N MET A 1 10.08 -2.14 32.20
CA MET A 1 8.74 -1.69 32.59
C MET A 1 8.80 -1.21 34.04
N LYS A 2 8.16 -0.08 34.38
CA LYS A 2 8.13 0.45 35.76
C LYS A 2 6.67 0.50 36.21
N GLY A 3 6.21 -0.54 36.90
CA GLY A 3 4.80 -0.68 37.34
C GLY A 3 4.48 -2.10 37.80
N MET A 4 3.22 -2.33 38.20
CA MET A 4 2.73 -3.61 38.78
C MET A 4 2.53 -4.74 37.74
N VAL A 5 2.62 -4.44 36.45
CA VAL A 5 2.35 -5.39 35.35
C VAL A 5 3.66 -5.73 34.64
N ASP A 6 3.82 -6.98 34.21
CA ASP A 6 5.06 -7.49 33.59
C ASP A 6 5.06 -7.42 32.06
N SER A 7 3.90 -7.17 31.44
CA SER A 7 3.79 -7.06 29.97
C SER A 7 2.71 -6.08 29.52
N PHE A 8 2.83 -5.61 28.28
CA PHE A 8 1.78 -4.86 27.61
C PHE A 8 0.81 -5.80 26.88
N ASN A 9 -0.41 -5.33 26.63
CA ASN A 9 -1.28 -5.98 25.65
C ASN A 9 -0.57 -6.06 24.29
N VAL A 10 -0.78 -7.16 23.56
CA VAL A 10 -0.09 -7.41 22.29
C VAL A 10 -0.28 -6.29 21.26
N SER A 11 -1.47 -5.70 21.14
CA SER A 11 -1.71 -4.61 20.19
C SER A 11 -1.03 -3.31 20.62
N VAL A 12 -0.96 -3.06 21.93
CA VAL A 12 -0.26 -1.91 22.51
C VAL A 12 1.24 -2.05 22.30
N ALA A 13 1.82 -3.22 22.60
CA ALA A 13 3.22 -3.50 22.34
C ALA A 13 3.56 -3.32 20.85
N ALA A 14 2.74 -3.88 19.96
CA ALA A 14 2.91 -3.74 18.52
C ALA A 14 2.84 -2.27 18.09
N GLY A 15 1.87 -1.50 18.60
CA GLY A 15 1.74 -0.07 18.31
C GLY A 15 2.96 0.75 18.72
N ILE A 16 3.48 0.52 19.93
CA ILE A 16 4.70 1.19 20.43
C ILE A 16 5.90 0.85 19.53
N VAL A 17 6.11 -0.43 19.23
CA VAL A 17 7.23 -0.89 18.41
C VAL A 17 7.14 -0.33 16.98
N MET A 18 5.96 -0.40 16.35
CA MET A 18 5.75 0.11 15.00
C MET A 18 5.95 1.63 14.92
N HIS A 19 5.47 2.39 15.92
CA HIS A 19 5.69 3.83 15.97
C HIS A 19 7.17 4.18 16.01
N HIS A 20 7.94 3.53 16.89
CA HIS A 20 9.39 3.72 16.96
C HIS A 20 10.10 3.36 15.65
N ALA A 21 9.70 2.25 15.00
CA ALA A 21 10.28 1.85 13.72
C ALA A 21 10.02 2.88 12.61
N VAL A 22 8.80 3.43 12.52
CA VAL A 22 8.46 4.49 11.55
C VAL A 22 9.26 5.76 11.82
N CYS A 23 9.38 6.18 13.09
CA CYS A 23 10.17 7.36 13.46
C CYS A 23 11.66 7.18 13.10
N ASP A 24 12.29 6.06 13.47
CA ASP A 24 13.71 5.80 13.16
C ASP A 24 13.97 5.80 11.65
N ARG A 25 13.11 5.11 10.88
CA ARG A 25 13.24 5.07 9.43
C ARG A 25 13.09 6.44 8.80
N THR A 26 12.09 7.21 9.23
CA THR A 26 11.87 8.56 8.71
C THR A 26 13.06 9.47 9.02
N VAL A 27 13.64 9.38 10.23
CA VAL A 27 14.82 10.17 10.61
C VAL A 27 16.06 9.78 9.79
N ARG A 28 16.30 8.49 9.59
CA ARG A 28 17.54 8.00 8.95
C ARG A 28 17.50 7.98 7.43
N LEU A 29 16.33 7.73 6.84
CA LEU A 29 16.15 7.51 5.40
C LEU A 29 15.32 8.61 4.72
N GLY A 30 14.68 9.49 5.51
CA GLY A 30 13.78 10.53 4.99
C GLY A 30 12.39 10.03 4.59
N CYS A 31 12.15 8.71 4.63
CA CYS A 31 10.86 8.10 4.30
C CYS A 31 10.63 6.79 5.07
N HIS A 32 9.38 6.31 5.03
CA HIS A 32 9.02 4.95 5.43
C HIS A 32 8.38 4.23 4.23
N GLY A 33 8.56 2.91 4.16
CA GLY A 33 8.24 2.13 2.96
C GLY A 33 9.43 2.04 1.99
N ASP A 34 9.46 0.98 1.20
CA ASP A 34 10.57 0.59 0.32
C ASP A 34 10.07 -0.03 -1.00
N LEU A 35 8.78 0.13 -1.30
CA LEU A 35 8.21 -0.29 -2.58
C LEU A 35 8.79 0.56 -3.71
N ASN A 36 9.18 -0.10 -4.79
CA ASN A 36 9.42 0.59 -6.04
C ASN A 36 8.09 1.02 -6.69
N GLU A 37 8.17 1.79 -7.77
CA GLU A 37 6.98 2.32 -8.45
C GLU A 37 6.05 1.19 -8.92
N ASP A 38 6.58 0.14 -9.52
CA ASP A 38 5.78 -0.99 -10.03
C ASP A 38 5.06 -1.71 -8.89
N GLU A 39 5.76 -2.01 -7.79
CA GLU A 39 5.17 -2.64 -6.60
C GLU A 39 4.08 -1.76 -5.97
N SER A 40 4.31 -0.45 -5.89
CA SER A 40 3.35 0.52 -5.38
C SER A 40 2.08 0.56 -6.23
N GLN A 41 2.23 0.58 -7.57
CA GLN A 41 1.09 0.58 -8.49
C GLN A 41 0.30 -0.74 -8.43
N ILE A 42 0.99 -1.88 -8.30
CA ILE A 42 0.34 -3.19 -8.12
C ILE A 42 -0.48 -3.21 -6.83
N LEU A 43 0.11 -2.76 -5.72
CA LEU A 43 -0.56 -2.73 -4.44
C LEU A 43 -1.78 -1.79 -4.46
N LEU A 44 -1.64 -0.61 -5.08
CA LEU A 44 -2.74 0.33 -5.27
C LEU A 44 -3.88 -0.29 -6.08
N ALA A 45 -3.57 -0.97 -7.18
CA ALA A 45 -4.57 -1.66 -7.99
C ALA A 45 -5.29 -2.76 -7.19
N GLU A 46 -4.56 -3.53 -6.38
CA GLU A 46 -5.14 -4.56 -5.51
C GLU A 46 -6.14 -3.97 -4.52
N PHE A 47 -5.76 -2.90 -3.81
CA PHE A 47 -6.63 -2.23 -2.85
C PHE A 47 -7.89 -1.64 -3.50
N LEU A 48 -7.73 -1.00 -4.67
CA LEU A 48 -8.84 -0.42 -5.43
C LEU A 48 -9.82 -1.48 -5.93
N LEU A 49 -9.30 -2.63 -6.39
CA LEU A 49 -10.13 -3.74 -6.85
C LEU A 49 -10.85 -4.44 -5.69
N ARG A 50 -10.20 -4.56 -4.52
CA ARG A 50 -10.76 -5.25 -3.35
C ARG A 50 -11.87 -4.46 -2.67
N HIS A 51 -11.78 -3.13 -2.63
CA HIS A 51 -12.65 -2.31 -1.78
C HIS A 51 -13.73 -1.52 -2.52
N ASN A 52 -13.70 -1.48 -3.86
CA ASN A 52 -14.72 -0.77 -4.64
C ASN A 52 -15.46 -1.73 -5.58
N ASN A 53 -16.76 -1.86 -5.34
CA ASN A 53 -17.68 -2.75 -6.06
C ASN A 53 -17.72 -2.52 -7.57
N SER A 54 -17.36 -1.32 -8.04
CA SER A 54 -17.35 -0.96 -9.46
C SER A 54 -15.99 -1.14 -10.14
N SER A 55 -14.90 -1.28 -9.38
CA SER A 55 -13.53 -1.28 -9.92
C SER A 55 -13.29 -2.39 -10.93
N ILE A 56 -13.81 -3.59 -10.69
CA ILE A 56 -13.68 -4.72 -11.61
C ILE A 56 -14.41 -4.44 -12.93
N SER A 57 -15.61 -3.84 -12.87
CA SER A 57 -16.39 -3.49 -14.07
C SER A 57 -15.65 -2.43 -14.90
N ILE A 58 -15.16 -1.38 -14.23
CA ILE A 58 -14.40 -0.29 -14.88
C ILE A 58 -13.12 -0.82 -15.52
N ALA A 59 -12.36 -1.67 -14.82
CA ALA A 59 -11.14 -2.28 -15.35
C ALA A 59 -11.43 -3.16 -16.58
N ASN A 60 -12.49 -3.97 -16.53
CA ASN A 60 -12.93 -4.80 -17.66
C ASN A 60 -13.38 -3.96 -18.86
N GLU A 61 -14.15 -2.89 -18.62
CA GLU A 61 -14.58 -1.99 -19.67
C GLU A 61 -13.39 -1.28 -20.33
N TYR A 62 -12.45 -0.78 -19.52
CA TYR A 62 -11.22 -0.19 -20.00
C TYR A 62 -10.39 -1.17 -20.85
N ALA A 63 -10.24 -2.43 -20.40
CA ALA A 63 -9.53 -3.46 -21.15
C ALA A 63 -10.18 -3.73 -22.52
N LYS A 64 -11.53 -3.80 -22.56
CA LYS A 64 -12.28 -3.92 -23.82
C LYS A 64 -12.00 -2.74 -24.76
N ARG A 65 -12.07 -1.50 -24.26
CA ARG A 65 -11.80 -0.29 -25.06
C ARG A 65 -10.36 -0.26 -25.58
N LYS A 66 -9.39 -0.61 -24.74
CA LYS A 66 -7.97 -0.68 -25.10
C LYS A 66 -7.70 -1.70 -26.21
N ALA A 67 -8.37 -2.85 -26.19
CA ALA A 67 -8.26 -3.86 -27.24
C ALA A 67 -8.80 -3.41 -28.62
N HIS A 68 -9.70 -2.42 -28.63
CA HIS A 68 -10.29 -1.85 -29.85
C HIS A 68 -9.61 -0.55 -30.30
N MET A 69 -8.60 -0.08 -29.56
CA MET A 69 -7.85 1.12 -29.92
C MET A 69 -6.83 0.76 -31.01
N PRO A 70 -6.85 1.40 -32.19
CA PRO A 70 -5.84 1.14 -33.20
C PRO A 70 -4.46 1.50 -32.64
N LEU A 71 -3.46 0.64 -32.89
CA LEU A 71 -2.06 0.89 -32.60
C LEU A 71 -1.61 2.11 -33.42
N ILE A 72 -1.80 3.31 -32.89
CA ILE A 72 -1.13 4.49 -33.40
C ILE A 72 0.30 4.41 -32.85
N PRO A 73 1.33 4.27 -33.71
CA PRO A 73 2.71 4.30 -33.26
C PRO A 73 2.95 5.64 -32.57
N ARG A 74 3.40 5.61 -31.31
CA ARG A 74 3.91 6.83 -30.68
C ARG A 74 5.20 7.19 -31.41
N LEU A 75 5.15 8.27 -32.20
CA LEU A 75 6.31 8.96 -32.79
C LEU A 75 7.19 9.56 -31.70
#